data_AF-A0A6I5HNA2-F1
#
_entry.id   AF-A0A6I5HNA2-F1
#
_cell.length_a   1.000
_cell.length_b   1.000
_cell.length_c   1.000
_cell.angle_alpha   90.00
_cell.angle_beta   90.00
_cell.angle_gamma   90.00
#
_symmetry.space_group_name_H-M   'P 1'
#
loop_
_entity.id
_entity.type
_entity.pdbx_description
1 polymer ?
#
loop_
_entity_poly.entity_id
_entity_poly.type
_entity_poly.pdbx_seq_one_letter_code
_entity_poly.pdbx_strand_id
1 'polypeptide(L)'
;MTDEFECRHGFPPGINEVRPANHDDLVAARALAQEALIPADLVTFYDSIGDVTWADVGNGYFLGPASDALLRLQEYGAVDVGANQKGPGLVIGSNGGGLSYVASPDGSVHRTRTASLDEPELDKVGQDLRQFAELLEQSLTRFVADGEPGSF
;
A
#
# COMPACT_ATOMS: atom_id res chain seq x y z
N MET A 1 22.49 -8.08 7.85
CA MET A 1 21.19 -7.45 7.56
C MET A 1 20.06 -8.20 8.26
N THR A 2 19.93 -9.51 8.09
CA THR A 2 18.95 -10.35 8.83
C THR A 2 19.13 -10.31 10.35
N ASP A 3 20.36 -10.47 10.84
CA ASP A 3 20.66 -10.58 12.28
C ASP A 3 20.31 -9.30 13.07
N GLU A 4 20.42 -8.13 12.43
CA GLU A 4 20.08 -6.84 13.06
C GLU A 4 18.57 -6.60 13.09
N PHE A 5 17.85 -7.01 12.04
CA PHE A 5 16.38 -6.98 11.99
C PHE A 5 15.79 -7.90 13.06
N GLU A 6 16.25 -9.16 13.11
CA GLU A 6 15.83 -10.15 14.11
C GLU A 6 16.10 -9.67 15.54
N CYS A 7 17.27 -9.08 15.78
CA CYS A 7 17.60 -8.53 17.09
C CYS A 7 16.69 -7.36 17.51
N ARG A 8 16.22 -6.55 16.54
CA ARG A 8 15.37 -5.39 16.78
C ARG A 8 13.89 -5.76 16.94
N HIS A 9 13.39 -6.69 16.13
CA HIS A 9 11.96 -6.99 16.02
C HIS A 9 11.55 -8.33 16.66
N GLY A 10 12.52 -9.23 16.94
CA GLY A 10 12.28 -10.51 17.61
C GLY A 10 11.78 -11.64 16.69
N PHE A 11 11.78 -11.44 15.38
CA PHE A 11 11.40 -12.43 14.36
C PHE A 11 12.21 -12.24 13.06
N PRO A 12 12.38 -13.28 12.23
CA PRO A 12 13.11 -13.19 10.97
C PRO A 12 12.48 -12.19 10.01
N PRO A 13 13.27 -11.46 9.22
CA PRO A 13 12.70 -10.65 8.14
C PRO A 13 11.92 -11.54 7.18
N GLY A 14 10.81 -11.01 6.68
CA GLY A 14 10.08 -11.66 5.59
C GLY A 14 10.84 -11.57 4.26
N ILE A 15 10.25 -12.12 3.20
CA ILE A 15 10.82 -12.05 1.86
C ILE A 15 10.44 -10.72 1.21
N ASN A 16 11.42 -10.03 0.64
CA ASN A 16 11.16 -8.90 -0.23
C ASN A 16 10.77 -9.37 -1.62
N GLU A 17 9.54 -9.12 -2.07
CA GLU A 17 9.08 -9.53 -3.39
C GLU A 17 8.07 -8.59 -4.05
N VAL A 18 8.12 -8.52 -5.37
CA VAL A 18 6.97 -8.14 -6.21
C VAL A 18 6.41 -9.42 -6.77
N ARG A 19 5.21 -9.80 -6.34
CA ARG A 19 4.56 -11.01 -6.85
C ARG A 19 3.66 -10.65 -8.04
N PRO A 20 3.83 -11.30 -9.21
CA PRO A 20 2.88 -11.13 -10.32
C PRO A 20 1.46 -11.58 -9.94
N ALA A 21 0.46 -10.94 -10.54
CA ALA A 21 -0.94 -11.31 -10.35
C ALA A 21 -1.20 -12.73 -10.86
N ASN A 22 -1.85 -13.55 -10.04
CA ASN A 22 -2.34 -14.87 -10.40
C ASN A 22 -3.82 -14.83 -10.80
N HIS A 23 -4.43 -15.98 -11.09
CA HIS A 23 -5.83 -16.04 -11.51
C HIS A 23 -6.80 -15.47 -10.45
N ASP A 24 -6.57 -15.79 -9.18
CA ASP A 24 -7.45 -15.37 -8.09
C ASP A 24 -7.32 -13.85 -7.84
N ASP A 25 -6.11 -13.30 -7.96
CA ASP A 25 -5.89 -11.84 -7.91
C ASP A 25 -6.68 -11.12 -9.00
N LEU A 26 -6.66 -11.64 -10.23
CA LEU A 26 -7.39 -11.05 -11.36
C LEU A 26 -8.92 -11.13 -11.17
N VAL A 27 -9.43 -12.21 -10.56
CA VAL A 27 -10.85 -12.33 -10.21
C VAL A 27 -11.21 -11.29 -9.15
N ALA A 28 -10.38 -11.14 -8.11
CA ALA A 28 -10.59 -10.15 -7.07
C ALA A 28 -10.48 -8.71 -7.61
N ALA A 29 -9.53 -8.43 -8.50
CA ALA A 29 -9.35 -7.13 -9.15
C ALA A 29 -10.57 -6.74 -9.97
N ARG A 30 -11.17 -7.69 -10.70
CA ARG A 30 -12.41 -7.45 -11.45
C ARG A 30 -13.60 -7.19 -10.56
N ALA A 31 -13.72 -7.91 -9.44
CA ALA A 31 -14.76 -7.70 -8.44
C ALA A 31 -14.62 -6.32 -7.80
N LEU A 32 -13.39 -5.98 -7.38
CA LEU A 32 -13.03 -4.68 -6.85
C LEU A 32 -13.40 -3.58 -7.86
N ALA A 33 -13.02 -3.71 -9.14
CA ALA A 33 -13.33 -2.72 -10.18
C ALA A 33 -14.84 -2.49 -10.45
N GLN A 34 -15.73 -3.35 -9.97
CA GLN A 34 -17.18 -3.07 -10.00
C GLN A 34 -17.59 -2.05 -8.92
N GLU A 35 -16.77 -1.85 -7.89
CA GLU A 35 -16.95 -0.82 -6.87
C GLU A 35 -16.50 0.54 -7.46
N ALA A 36 -17.38 1.55 -7.44
CA ALA A 36 -17.20 2.82 -8.14
C ALA A 36 -16.15 3.78 -7.53
N LEU A 37 -15.11 3.23 -6.87
CA LEU A 37 -14.17 3.96 -6.03
C LEU A 37 -12.71 3.84 -6.48
N ILE A 38 -12.41 3.04 -7.50
CA ILE A 38 -11.02 2.68 -7.83
C ILE A 38 -10.50 3.51 -9.00
N PRO A 39 -9.32 4.13 -8.85
CA PRO A 39 -8.70 4.84 -9.96
C PRO A 39 -8.14 3.85 -11.01
N ALA A 40 -8.13 4.26 -12.28
CA ALA A 40 -7.81 3.38 -13.40
C ALA A 40 -6.37 2.81 -13.37
N ASP A 41 -5.45 3.56 -12.77
CA ASP A 41 -4.07 3.13 -12.52
C ASP A 41 -4.00 1.99 -11.50
N LEU A 42 -4.84 2.00 -10.45
CA LEU A 42 -4.94 0.90 -9.48
C LEU A 42 -5.53 -0.37 -10.10
N VAL A 43 -6.50 -0.26 -11.01
CA VAL A 43 -6.96 -1.42 -11.81
C VAL A 43 -5.81 -1.99 -12.63
N THR A 44 -5.07 -1.12 -13.33
CA THR A 44 -3.93 -1.53 -14.15
C THR A 44 -2.83 -2.20 -13.32
N PHE A 45 -2.61 -1.72 -12.10
CA PHE A 45 -1.69 -2.33 -11.15
C PHE A 45 -2.13 -3.74 -10.77
N TYR A 46 -3.39 -3.93 -10.34
CA TYR A 46 -3.89 -5.25 -9.95
C TYR A 46 -4.06 -6.23 -11.11
N ASP A 47 -4.14 -5.76 -12.35
CA ASP A 47 -4.07 -6.61 -13.54
C ASP A 47 -2.68 -7.23 -13.78
N SER A 48 -1.64 -6.69 -13.15
CA SER A 48 -0.24 -7.09 -13.37
C SER A 48 0.45 -7.61 -12.10
N ILE A 49 0.20 -6.97 -10.96
CA ILE A 49 0.87 -7.20 -9.68
C ILE A 49 -0.16 -7.70 -8.68
N GLY A 50 0.14 -8.85 -8.06
CA GLY A 50 -0.64 -9.43 -6.99
C GLY A 50 -0.37 -8.69 -5.68
N ASP A 51 0.89 -8.57 -5.28
CA ASP A 51 1.29 -7.77 -4.12
C ASP A 51 2.74 -7.30 -4.21
N VAL A 52 3.07 -6.32 -3.37
CA VAL A 52 4.45 -5.85 -3.13
C VAL A 52 4.71 -5.96 -1.64
N THR A 53 5.77 -6.66 -1.27
CA THR A 53 6.13 -6.95 0.11
C THR A 53 7.58 -6.58 0.32
N TRP A 54 7.89 -5.44 0.95
CA TRP A 54 9.22 -5.09 1.46
C TRP A 54 9.26 -5.36 2.96
N ALA A 55 9.44 -6.60 3.37
CA ALA A 55 9.29 -7.01 4.77
C ALA A 55 10.43 -6.56 5.69
N ASP A 56 11.63 -6.29 5.16
CA ASP A 56 12.81 -5.92 5.97
C ASP A 56 13.28 -4.47 5.79
N VAL A 57 12.59 -3.70 4.95
CA VAL A 57 12.91 -2.30 4.65
C VAL A 57 12.24 -1.39 5.68
N GLY A 58 12.99 -0.93 6.69
CA GLY A 58 12.45 -0.08 7.76
C GLY A 58 11.46 -0.84 8.66
N ASN A 59 10.21 -0.35 8.75
CA ASN A 59 9.10 -1.06 9.41
C ASN A 59 8.41 -2.09 8.49
N GLY A 60 8.79 -2.08 7.21
CA GLY A 60 8.17 -2.81 6.13
C GLY A 60 7.28 -1.93 5.24
N TYR A 61 7.07 -2.34 4.00
CA TYR A 61 6.13 -1.69 3.09
C TYR A 61 5.34 -2.74 2.32
N PHE A 62 4.02 -2.67 2.40
CA PHE A 62 3.14 -3.69 1.86
C PHE A 62 2.06 -3.04 1.01
N LEU A 63 1.99 -3.40 -0.26
CA LEU A 63 0.80 -3.23 -1.09
C LEU A 63 0.12 -4.59 -1.18
N GLY A 64 -1.05 -4.71 -0.57
CA GLY A 64 -1.77 -5.98 -0.50
C GLY A 64 -2.53 -6.30 -1.78
N PRO A 65 -2.91 -7.56 -1.98
CA PRO A 65 -3.70 -7.99 -3.13
C PRO A 65 -5.06 -7.33 -3.21
N ALA A 66 -5.65 -7.35 -4.40
CA ALA A 66 -6.98 -6.80 -4.64
C ALA A 66 -8.05 -7.43 -3.71
N SER A 67 -7.87 -8.70 -3.31
CA SER A 67 -8.74 -9.36 -2.34
C SER A 67 -8.73 -8.68 -0.98
N ASP A 68 -7.56 -8.19 -0.53
CA ASP A 68 -7.41 -7.54 0.77
C ASP A 68 -8.02 -6.14 0.74
N ALA A 69 -7.81 -5.41 -0.36
CA ALA A 69 -8.45 -4.11 -0.57
C ALA A 69 -9.97 -4.23 -0.62
N LEU A 70 -10.49 -5.25 -1.33
CA LEU A 70 -11.92 -5.54 -1.39
C LEU A 70 -12.49 -5.93 -0.02
N LEU A 71 -11.81 -6.82 0.70
CA LEU A 71 -12.22 -7.24 2.04
C LEU A 71 -12.28 -6.05 2.99
N ARG A 72 -11.24 -5.21 3.01
CA ARG A 72 -11.22 -4.00 3.86
C ARG A 72 -12.32 -3.02 3.51
N LEU A 73 -12.60 -2.84 2.22
CA LEU A 73 -13.73 -2.01 1.78
C LEU A 73 -15.07 -2.57 2.31
N GLN A 74 -15.25 -3.88 2.31
CA GLN A 74 -16.47 -4.53 2.82
C GLN A 74 -16.59 -4.47 4.34
N GLU A 75 -15.47 -4.60 5.07
CA GLU A 75 -15.46 -4.63 6.54
C GLU A 75 -15.50 -3.23 7.16
N TYR A 76 -14.75 -2.28 6.62
CA TYR A 76 -14.52 -0.97 7.21
C TYR A 76 -15.07 0.19 6.37
N GLY A 77 -15.50 -0.08 5.14
CA GLY A 77 -15.93 0.96 4.21
C GLY A 77 -14.77 1.72 3.58
N ALA A 78 -15.14 2.73 2.79
CA ALA A 78 -14.18 3.63 2.16
C ALA A 78 -13.72 4.71 3.16
N VAL A 79 -12.47 5.14 3.03
CA VAL A 79 -11.84 6.10 3.93
C VAL A 79 -12.14 7.53 3.48
N ASP A 80 -12.57 8.40 4.38
CA ASP A 80 -12.69 9.82 4.05
C ASP A 80 -11.29 10.43 3.84
N VAL A 81 -11.01 10.86 2.62
CA VAL A 81 -9.76 11.51 2.21
C VAL A 81 -9.86 13.04 2.22
N GLY A 82 -10.97 13.58 2.72
CA GLY A 82 -11.23 14.99 2.92
C GLY A 82 -12.07 15.65 1.82
N ALA A 83 -12.72 16.75 2.19
CA ALA A 83 -13.75 17.43 1.38
C ALA A 83 -13.30 17.96 0.00
N ASN A 84 -11.98 18.06 -0.25
CA ASN A 84 -11.45 18.54 -1.52
C ASN A 84 -11.24 17.43 -2.56
N GLN A 85 -11.47 16.17 -2.18
CA GLN A 85 -11.26 15.02 -3.04
C GLN A 85 -12.54 14.60 -3.76
N LYS A 86 -12.37 13.89 -4.89
CA LYS A 86 -13.48 13.44 -5.75
C LYS A 86 -14.36 12.34 -5.14
N GLY A 87 -14.08 11.90 -3.92
CA GLY A 87 -14.79 10.83 -3.22
C GLY A 87 -13.91 10.17 -2.17
N PRO A 88 -14.44 9.20 -1.42
CA PRO A 88 -13.69 8.48 -0.41
C PRO A 88 -12.64 7.55 -1.07
N GLY A 89 -11.55 7.28 -0.35
CA GLY A 89 -10.45 6.46 -0.80
C GLY A 89 -10.54 4.99 -0.36
N LEU A 90 -9.68 4.18 -0.94
CA LEU A 90 -9.55 2.75 -0.69
C LEU A 90 -8.22 2.44 -0.01
N VAL A 91 -8.24 1.62 1.05
CA VAL A 91 -7.00 1.15 1.67
C VAL A 91 -6.36 0.08 0.78
N ILE A 92 -5.11 0.32 0.36
CA ILE A 92 -4.38 -0.54 -0.57
C ILE A 92 -3.15 -1.22 0.06
N GLY A 93 -2.76 -0.81 1.26
CA GLY A 93 -1.51 -1.26 1.86
C GLY A 93 -1.23 -0.73 3.24
N SER A 94 -0.05 -1.04 3.75
CA SER A 94 0.46 -0.61 5.06
C SER A 94 1.97 -0.43 5.06
N ASN A 95 2.47 0.38 5.99
CA ASN A 95 3.91 0.54 6.24
C ASN A 95 4.46 -0.39 7.34
N GLY A 96 3.73 -1.46 7.69
CA GLY A 96 4.13 -2.44 8.72
C GLY A 96 4.15 -1.92 10.18
N GLY A 97 4.21 -0.60 10.37
CA GLY A 97 4.17 0.09 11.66
C GLY A 97 2.78 0.55 12.09
N GLY A 98 1.72 0.00 11.46
CA GLY A 98 0.33 0.30 11.77
C GLY A 98 -0.29 1.46 10.97
N LEU A 99 0.47 2.14 10.11
CA LEU A 99 -0.10 3.15 9.20
C LEU A 99 -0.58 2.47 7.91
N SER A 100 -1.60 3.05 7.29
CA SER A 100 -2.23 2.54 6.07
C SER A 100 -1.97 3.46 4.89
N TYR A 101 -1.88 2.88 3.70
CA TYR A 101 -1.86 3.60 2.42
C TYR A 101 -3.25 3.59 1.80
N VAL A 102 -3.72 4.76 1.37
CA VAL A 102 -5.07 4.99 0.85
C VAL A 102 -4.99 5.58 -0.55
N ALA A 103 -5.55 4.89 -1.54
CA ALA A 103 -5.72 5.39 -2.90
C ALA A 103 -7.02 6.20 -3.00
N SER A 104 -6.92 7.44 -3.47
CA SER A 104 -8.07 8.30 -3.75
C SER A 104 -8.60 8.09 -5.18
N PRO A 105 -9.88 8.41 -5.46
CA PRO A 105 -10.44 8.28 -6.81
C PRO A 105 -9.77 9.16 -7.87
N ASP A 106 -9.01 10.18 -7.46
CA ASP A 106 -8.20 11.02 -8.36
C ASP A 106 -6.84 10.40 -8.72
N GLY A 107 -6.54 9.20 -8.19
CA GLY A 107 -5.27 8.49 -8.37
C GLY A 107 -4.25 8.76 -7.27
N SER A 108 -4.43 9.81 -6.45
CA SER A 108 -3.46 10.15 -5.42
C SER A 108 -3.38 9.11 -4.31
N VAL A 109 -2.17 8.91 -3.78
CA VAL A 109 -1.93 7.99 -2.67
C VAL A 109 -1.60 8.79 -1.42
N HIS A 110 -2.24 8.43 -0.32
CA HIS A 110 -2.09 9.04 0.99
C HIS A 110 -1.65 8.03 2.02
N ARG A 111 -0.98 8.48 3.08
CA ARG A 111 -0.64 7.68 4.24
C ARG A 111 -1.36 8.23 5.46
N THR A 112 -1.95 7.36 6.27
CA THR A 112 -2.52 7.77 7.57
C THR A 112 -1.41 8.23 8.52
N ARG A 113 -1.70 9.19 9.39
CA ARG A 113 -0.80 9.60 10.49
C ARG A 113 -1.00 8.78 11.75
N THR A 114 -2.13 8.10 11.85
CA THR A 114 -2.50 7.24 12.98
C THR A 114 -2.90 5.86 12.46
N ALA A 115 -2.97 4.90 13.38
CA ALA A 115 -3.42 3.54 13.06
C ALA A 115 -4.95 3.42 12.92
N SER A 116 -5.69 4.48 13.26
CA SER A 116 -7.15 4.51 13.14
C SER A 116 -7.58 4.90 11.72
N LEU A 117 -8.61 4.23 11.21
CA LEU A 117 -9.32 4.62 9.99
C LEU A 117 -10.59 5.43 10.29
N ASP A 118 -10.97 5.54 11.56
CA ASP A 118 -12.02 6.45 12.02
C ASP A 118 -11.41 7.86 12.05
N GLU A 119 -11.74 8.69 11.06
CA GLU A 119 -11.27 10.08 10.90
C GLU A 119 -9.73 10.21 10.80
N PRO A 120 -9.08 9.61 9.77
CA PRO A 120 -7.65 9.63 9.68
C PRO A 120 -7.15 11.01 9.23
N GLU A 121 -6.12 11.52 9.91
CA GLU A 121 -5.27 12.53 9.30
C GLU A 121 -4.39 11.88 8.22
N LEU A 122 -4.34 12.49 7.05
CA LEU A 122 -3.70 11.93 5.86
C LEU A 122 -2.59 12.86 5.34
N ASP A 123 -1.43 12.28 5.07
CA ASP A 123 -0.37 12.92 4.29
C ASP A 123 -0.42 12.40 2.86
N LYS A 124 -0.42 13.31 1.87
CA LYS A 124 -0.29 12.91 0.47
C LYS A 124 1.16 12.47 0.19
N VAL A 125 1.33 11.23 -0.26
CA VAL A 125 2.64 10.61 -0.50
C VAL A 125 2.93 10.40 -1.98
N GLY A 126 1.87 10.29 -2.80
CA GLY A 126 1.98 10.16 -4.26
C GLY A 126 0.89 10.96 -4.96
N GLN A 127 1.23 11.59 -6.08
CA GLN A 127 0.28 12.22 -7.00
C GLN A 127 -0.54 11.17 -7.75
N ASP A 128 0.06 10.02 -8.03
CA ASP A 128 -0.53 8.86 -8.67
C ASP A 128 0.14 7.57 -8.17
N LEU A 129 -0.40 6.41 -8.56
CA LEU A 129 0.15 5.12 -8.14
C LEU A 129 1.54 4.83 -8.72
N ARG A 130 1.86 5.38 -9.91
CA ARG A 130 3.20 5.25 -10.51
C ARG A 130 4.24 5.91 -9.62
N GLN A 131 4.02 7.17 -9.24
CA GLN A 131 4.93 7.89 -8.38
C GLN A 131 5.10 7.18 -7.04
N PHE A 132 4.00 6.63 -6.49
CA PHE A 132 4.08 5.85 -5.26
C PHE A 132 4.94 4.58 -5.42
N ALA A 133 4.80 3.85 -6.53
CA ALA A 133 5.64 2.69 -6.83
C ALA A 133 7.12 3.08 -7.01
N GLU A 134 7.41 4.21 -7.66
CA GLU A 134 8.78 4.75 -7.78
C GLU A 134 9.37 5.11 -6.41
N LEU A 135 8.55 5.60 -5.46
CA LEU A 135 8.99 5.85 -4.08
C LEU A 135 9.32 4.54 -3.34
N LEU A 136 8.51 3.48 -3.54
CA LEU A 136 8.80 2.16 -2.99
C LEU A 136 10.12 1.58 -3.53
N GLU A 137 10.39 1.73 -4.83
CA GLU A 137 11.64 1.32 -5.46
C GLU A 137 12.84 2.12 -4.91
N GLN A 138 12.68 3.44 -4.77
CA GLN A 138 13.71 4.30 -4.18
C GLN A 138 14.00 3.94 -2.72
N SER A 139 12.96 3.60 -1.95
CA SER A 139 13.08 3.14 -0.55
C SER A 139 13.96 1.89 -0.47
N LEU A 140 13.66 0.89 -1.29
CA LEU A 140 14.43 -0.35 -1.36
C LEU A 140 15.88 -0.07 -1.78
N THR A 141 16.06 0.74 -2.83
CA THR A 141 17.40 1.08 -3.35
C THR A 141 18.26 1.77 -2.30
N ARG A 142 17.69 2.75 -1.59
CA ARG A 142 18.39 3.49 -0.53
C ARG A 142 18.68 2.63 0.69
N PHE A 143 17.74 1.76 1.07
CA PHE A 143 17.95 0.79 2.15
C PHE A 143 19.09 -0.18 1.83
N VAL A 144 19.16 -0.69 0.59
CA VAL A 144 20.27 -1.55 0.14
C VAL A 144 21.61 -0.81 0.15
N ALA A 145 21.62 0.48 -0.19
CA ALA A 145 22.84 1.28 -0.24
C ALA A 145 23.37 1.67 1.16
N ASP A 146 22.48 2.20 2.01
CA ASP A 146 22.86 2.95 3.20
C ASP A 146 22.20 2.43 4.49
N GLY A 147 21.32 1.43 4.42
CA GLY A 147 20.52 0.93 5.55
C GLY A 147 19.33 1.83 5.92
N GLU A 148 19.10 2.90 5.18
CA GLU A 148 18.08 3.91 5.45
C GLU A 148 16.96 3.86 4.38
N PRO A 149 15.70 3.59 4.75
CA PRO A 149 14.60 3.51 3.79
C PRO A 149 14.14 4.92 3.33
N GLY A 150 14.32 5.95 4.16
CA GLY A 150 13.68 7.25 3.97
C GLY A 150 12.25 7.30 4.53
N SER A 151 11.58 8.45 4.39
CA SER A 151 10.27 8.71 4.98
C SER A 151 9.25 9.08 3.91
N PHE A 152 8.22 8.26 3.72
CA PHE A 152 6.99 8.61 3.00
C PHE A 152 5.79 7.82 3.52
#